data_AF-A0A6S8U341-F1
#
_entry.id   AF-A0A6S8U341-F1
#
_cell.length_a   1.000
_cell.length_b   1.000
_cell.length_c   1.000
_cell.angle_alpha   90.00
_cell.angle_beta   90.00
_cell.angle_gamma   90.00
#
_symmetry.space_group_name_H-M   'P 1'
#
loop_
_entity.id
_entity.type
_entity.pdbx_description
1 polymer ?
#
loop_
_entity_poly.entity_id
_entity_poly.type
_entity_poly.pdbx_seq_one_letter_code
_entity_poly.pdbx_strand_id
1 'polypeptide(L)'
;MSLREHVRDDDVDAAISVLLTSFINAQKFSVRKSLERGFRKYLTRAGDLFHLLLHALRSLLREAQTYAALKAQQRGTPSSRMVLKVLIEDFEAKARELNYAGNLDEFYGSDIFIEQGFRFDEEHLYILWFPSG
;
A
#
# COMPACT_ATOMS: atom_id res chain seq x y z
N MET A 1 -15.39 4.93 17.28
CA MET A 1 -16.73 4.32 17.19
C MET A 1 -17.63 5.28 16.45
N SER A 2 -18.25 4.83 15.37
CA SER A 2 -19.21 5.63 14.59
C SER A 2 -20.61 5.12 14.94
N LEU A 3 -21.57 6.00 15.20
CA LEU A 3 -22.96 5.63 15.47
C LEU A 3 -23.62 5.25 14.15
N ARG A 4 -23.54 3.96 13.79
CA ARG A 4 -24.19 3.39 12.61
C ARG A 4 -25.21 2.36 13.06
N GLU A 5 -26.38 2.36 12.43
CA GLU A 5 -27.49 1.45 12.76
C GLU A 5 -27.34 0.05 12.14
N HIS A 6 -26.43 -0.10 11.16
CA HIS A 6 -26.17 -1.37 10.47
C HIS A 6 -24.70 -1.76 10.57
N VAL A 7 -24.47 -3.04 10.80
CA VAL A 7 -23.14 -3.66 10.84
C VAL A 7 -22.62 -3.82 9.42
N ARG A 8 -21.40 -3.34 9.15
CA ARG A 8 -20.69 -3.61 7.90
C ARG A 8 -19.67 -4.75 8.08
N ASP A 9 -19.21 -5.32 6.97
CA ASP A 9 -18.17 -6.34 6.99
C ASP A 9 -16.90 -5.85 7.71
N ASP A 10 -16.54 -4.57 7.58
CA ASP A 10 -15.41 -3.96 8.32
C ASP A 10 -15.60 -4.00 9.85
N ASP A 11 -16.84 -3.84 10.34
CA ASP A 11 -17.16 -3.89 11.76
C ASP A 11 -17.07 -5.33 12.29
N VAL A 12 -17.42 -6.32 11.45
CA VAL A 12 -17.26 -7.75 11.74
C VAL A 12 -15.79 -8.13 11.79
N ASP A 13 -14.99 -7.72 10.80
CA ASP A 13 -13.55 -7.98 10.76
C ASP A 13 -12.83 -7.33 11.94
N ALA A 14 -13.25 -6.12 12.35
CA ALA A 14 -12.76 -5.47 13.55
C ALA A 14 -13.11 -6.26 14.82
N ALA A 15 -14.33 -6.79 14.94
CA ALA A 15 -14.72 -7.62 16.08
C ALA A 15 -13.91 -8.93 16.14
N ILE A 16 -13.72 -9.60 15.00
CA ILE A 16 -12.89 -10.80 14.88
C ILE A 16 -11.44 -10.49 15.27
N SER A 17 -10.89 -9.36 14.81
CA SER A 17 -9.55 -8.90 15.15
C SER A 17 -9.33 -8.76 16.67
N VAL A 18 -10.28 -8.10 17.36
CA VAL A 18 -10.22 -7.90 18.82
C VAL A 18 -10.26 -9.23 19.57
N LEU A 19 -11.16 -10.13 19.18
CA LEU A 19 -11.29 -11.45 19.79
C LEU A 19 -10.03 -12.30 19.60
N LEU A 20 -9.51 -12.35 18.36
CA LEU A 20 -8.30 -13.10 18.04
C LEU A 20 -7.08 -12.54 18.78
N THR A 21 -6.95 -11.21 18.88
CA THR A 21 -5.84 -10.58 19.60
C THR A 21 -5.84 -11.00 21.07
N SER A 22 -6.99 -11.01 21.73
CA SER A 22 -7.11 -11.48 23.12
C SER A 22 -6.75 -12.96 23.26
N PHE A 23 -7.31 -13.80 22.38
CA PHE A 23 -7.09 -15.25 22.42
C PHE A 23 -5.63 -15.64 22.15
N ILE A 24 -5.00 -15.05 21.13
CA ILE A 24 -3.62 -15.32 20.72
C ILE A 24 -2.64 -14.89 21.82
N ASN A 25 -2.88 -13.76 22.49
CA ASN A 25 -2.03 -13.29 23.59
C ASN A 25 -2.05 -14.21 24.81
N ALA A 26 -3.12 -15.02 24.99
CA ALA A 26 -3.20 -16.02 26.06
C ALA A 26 -2.48 -17.34 25.73
N GLN A 27 -1.96 -17.52 24.50
CA GLN A 27 -1.33 -18.77 24.07
C GLN A 27 0.19 -18.81 24.32
N LYS A 28 0.72 -20.02 24.50
CA LYS A 28 2.17 -20.29 24.55
C LYS A 28 2.84 -19.86 23.25
N PHE A 29 4.09 -19.39 23.31
CA PHE A 29 4.81 -18.75 22.20
C PHE A 29 4.72 -19.50 20.85
N SER A 30 4.95 -20.82 20.84
CA SER A 30 4.92 -21.61 19.60
C SER A 30 3.52 -21.63 18.96
N VAL A 31 2.49 -21.84 19.77
CA VAL A 31 1.08 -21.81 19.35
C VAL A 31 0.69 -20.41 18.90
N ARG A 32 1.08 -19.38 19.68
CA ARG A 32 0.88 -17.98 19.34
C ARG A 32 1.40 -17.66 17.94
N LYS A 33 2.64 -18.06 17.62
CA LYS A 33 3.26 -17.83 16.31
C LYS A 33 2.54 -18.55 15.17
N SER A 34 2.01 -19.75 15.42
CA SER A 34 1.20 -20.48 14.44
C SER A 34 -0.13 -19.79 14.17
N LEU A 35 -0.83 -19.33 15.23
CA LEU A 35 -2.10 -18.61 15.11
C LEU A 35 -1.93 -17.23 14.47
N GLU A 36 -0.89 -16.48 14.81
CA GLU A 36 -0.55 -15.19 14.16
C GLU A 36 -0.42 -15.35 12.64
N ARG A 37 0.22 -16.44 12.18
CA ARG A 37 0.34 -16.74 10.74
C ARG A 37 -1.00 -17.13 10.12
N GLY A 38 -1.77 -18.00 10.78
CA GLY A 38 -3.05 -18.48 10.27
C GLY A 38 -4.13 -17.40 10.20
N PHE A 39 -4.12 -16.46 11.14
CA PHE A 39 -5.13 -15.39 11.26
C PHE A 39 -4.63 -14.01 10.81
N ARG A 40 -3.50 -13.95 10.07
CA ARG A 40 -2.86 -12.69 9.68
C ARG A 40 -3.81 -11.67 9.03
N LYS A 41 -4.79 -12.14 8.24
CA LYS A 41 -5.85 -11.31 7.62
C LYS A 41 -6.60 -10.46 8.64
N TYR A 42 -6.96 -11.04 9.78
CA TYR A 42 -7.76 -10.37 10.81
C TYR A 42 -6.91 -9.61 11.82
N LEU A 43 -5.62 -9.94 11.95
CA LEU A 43 -4.71 -9.28 12.90
C LEU A 43 -4.05 -8.03 12.32
N THR A 44 -3.97 -7.91 11.00
CA THR A 44 -3.30 -6.79 10.35
C THR A 44 -4.33 -5.79 9.88
N ARG A 45 -4.25 -4.55 10.37
CA ARG A 45 -5.15 -3.49 9.91
C ARG A 45 -4.76 -3.09 8.49
N ALA A 46 -5.71 -3.11 7.55
CA ALA A 46 -5.47 -2.77 6.15
C ALA A 46 -4.78 -1.38 5.99
N GLY A 47 -5.15 -0.40 6.82
CA GLY A 47 -4.52 0.92 6.81
C GLY A 47 -3.02 0.92 7.09
N ASP A 48 -2.52 0.08 8.01
CA ASP A 48 -1.09 0.03 8.35
C ASP A 48 -0.27 -0.56 7.20
N LEU A 49 -0.86 -1.50 6.44
CA LEU A 49 -0.23 -2.07 5.25
C LEU A 49 -0.20 -1.08 4.08
N PHE A 50 -1.23 -0.25 3.92
CA PHE A 50 -1.25 0.76 2.86
C PHE A 50 -0.20 1.84 3.07
N HIS A 51 0.09 2.23 4.33
CA HIS A 51 1.21 3.11 4.62
C HIS A 51 2.57 2.50 4.25
N LEU A 52 2.74 1.19 4.45
CA LEU A 52 3.94 0.47 4.06
C LEU A 52 4.09 0.41 2.53
N LEU A 53 3.01 0.10 1.82
CA LEU A 53 2.95 0.13 0.36
C LEU A 53 3.24 1.52 -0.20
N LEU A 54 2.66 2.57 0.38
CA LEU A 54 2.95 3.95 -0.01
C LEU A 54 4.43 4.29 0.18
N HIS A 55 5.05 3.83 1.27
CA HIS A 55 6.49 4.03 1.48
C HIS A 55 7.32 3.37 0.38
N ALA A 56 6.98 2.14 -0.01
CA ALA A 56 7.62 1.44 -1.12
C ALA A 56 7.48 2.20 -2.44
N LEU A 57 6.27 2.65 -2.76
CA LEU A 57 5.97 3.40 -3.97
C LEU A 57 6.72 4.74 -4.02
N ARG A 58 6.80 5.45 -2.89
CA ARG A 58 7.61 6.69 -2.77
C ARG A 58 9.10 6.46 -2.96
N SER A 59 9.63 5.28 -2.63
CA SER A 59 11.02 4.94 -2.99
C SER A 59 11.19 4.89 -4.50
N LEU A 60 10.33 4.13 -5.19
CA LEU A 60 10.37 3.99 -6.65
C LEU A 60 10.16 5.33 -7.36
N LEU A 61 9.28 6.18 -6.83
CA LEU A 61 9.07 7.53 -7.36
C LEU A 61 10.35 8.39 -7.27
N ARG A 62 11.08 8.33 -6.16
CA ARG A 62 12.35 9.07 -5.98
C ARG A 62 13.42 8.61 -6.97
N GLU A 63 13.46 7.32 -7.25
CA GLU A 63 14.35 6.72 -8.25
C GLU A 63 13.98 7.25 -9.66
N ALA A 64 12.68 7.25 -10.00
CA ALA A 64 12.18 7.81 -11.26
C ALA A 64 12.44 9.32 -11.40
N GLN A 65 12.28 10.10 -10.32
CA GLN A 65 12.59 11.54 -10.27
C GLN A 65 14.08 11.79 -10.56
N THR A 66 14.95 11.01 -9.94
CA THR A 66 16.41 11.13 -10.11
C THR A 66 16.80 10.86 -11.55
N TYR A 67 16.26 9.79 -12.13
CA TYR A 67 16.49 9.45 -13.54
C TYR A 67 15.96 10.54 -14.50
N ALA A 68 14.76 11.05 -14.25
CA ALA A 68 14.17 12.13 -15.04
C ALA A 68 15.01 13.42 -14.97
N ALA A 69 15.51 13.79 -13.79
CA ALA A 69 16.35 14.97 -13.60
C ALA A 69 17.67 14.87 -14.38
N LEU A 70 18.34 13.71 -14.35
CA LEU A 70 19.56 13.47 -15.14
C LEU A 70 19.31 13.60 -16.64
N LYS A 71 18.19 13.05 -17.13
CA LYS A 71 17.79 13.15 -18.54
C LYS A 71 17.43 14.57 -18.95
N ALA A 72 16.78 15.33 -18.06
CA ALA A 72 16.41 16.72 -18.29
C ALA A 72 17.65 17.64 -18.40
N GLN A 73 18.69 17.42 -17.58
CA GLN A 73 19.96 18.15 -17.68
C GLN A 73 20.64 17.95 -19.05
N GLN A 74 20.55 16.74 -19.62
CA GLN A 74 21.12 16.45 -20.94
C GLN A 74 20.33 17.07 -22.09
N ARG A 75 19.02 17.32 -21.91
CA ARG A 75 18.11 17.79 -22.98
C ARG A 75 17.64 19.24 -22.82
N GLY A 76 18.11 19.96 -21.80
CA GLY A 76 17.77 21.36 -21.55
C GLY A 76 16.28 21.64 -21.32
N THR A 77 15.49 20.62 -20.96
CA THR A 77 14.03 20.72 -20.84
C THR A 77 13.61 20.89 -19.38
N PRO A 78 12.69 21.82 -19.03
CA PRO A 78 12.26 22.02 -17.64
C PRO A 78 11.50 20.79 -17.12
N SER A 79 12.02 20.16 -16.06
CA SER A 79 11.48 18.90 -15.49
C SER A 79 10.20 19.09 -14.66
N SER A 80 9.75 20.33 -14.42
CA SER A 80 8.77 20.68 -13.38
C SER A 80 7.32 20.25 -13.65
N ARG A 81 7.01 19.67 -14.81
CA ARG A 81 5.65 19.23 -15.18
C ARG A 81 5.58 17.81 -15.75
N MET A 82 6.65 17.03 -15.60
CA MET A 82 6.66 15.68 -16.18
C MET A 82 5.86 14.72 -15.31
N VAL A 83 4.86 14.05 -15.92
CA VAL A 83 4.18 12.91 -15.29
C VAL A 83 5.21 11.80 -15.16
N LEU A 84 5.40 11.32 -13.94
CA LEU A 84 6.34 10.23 -13.66
C LEU A 84 5.60 8.90 -13.76
N LYS A 85 6.33 7.88 -14.23
CA LYS A 85 5.82 6.53 -14.42
C LYS A 85 6.64 5.58 -13.57
N VAL A 86 5.97 4.72 -12.82
CA VAL A 86 6.54 3.58 -12.10
C VAL A 86 5.94 2.32 -12.69
N LEU A 87 6.76 1.32 -13.00
CA LEU A 87 6.27 0.03 -13.49
C LEU A 87 5.54 -0.71 -12.37
N ILE A 88 4.40 -1.32 -12.69
CA ILE A 88 3.68 -2.14 -11.71
C ILE A 88 4.55 -3.30 -11.24
N GLU A 89 5.27 -3.97 -12.14
CA GLU A 89 6.13 -5.11 -11.79
C GLU A 89 7.17 -4.76 -10.71
N ASP A 90 7.76 -3.55 -10.79
CA ASP A 90 8.72 -3.07 -9.79
C ASP A 90 8.04 -2.84 -8.44
N PHE A 91 6.82 -2.31 -8.45
CA PHE A 91 6.04 -2.10 -7.24
C PHE A 91 5.58 -3.42 -6.62
N GLU A 92 5.13 -4.38 -7.42
CA GLU A 92 4.77 -5.73 -6.99
C GLU A 92 5.96 -6.50 -6.42
N ALA A 93 7.14 -6.37 -7.03
CA ALA A 93 8.37 -6.93 -6.50
C ALA A 93 8.68 -6.36 -5.12
N LYS A 94 8.58 -5.03 -4.95
CA LYS A 94 8.82 -4.35 -3.67
C LYS A 94 7.77 -4.71 -2.61
N ALA A 95 6.51 -4.87 -3.01
CA ALA A 95 5.45 -5.36 -2.12
C ALA A 95 5.72 -6.79 -1.63
N ARG A 96 6.20 -7.68 -2.52
CA ARG A 96 6.60 -9.05 -2.16
C ARG A 96 7.79 -9.07 -1.20
N GLU A 97 8.80 -8.22 -1.41
CA GLU A 97 9.93 -8.06 -0.48
C GLU A 97 9.48 -7.63 0.93
N LEU A 98 8.45 -6.80 1.00
CA LEU A 98 7.83 -6.36 2.24
C LEU A 98 6.89 -7.40 2.86
N ASN A 99 6.82 -8.60 2.27
CA ASN A 99 5.92 -9.69 2.67
C ASN A 99 4.44 -9.30 2.65
N TYR A 100 4.07 -8.33 1.81
CA TYR A 100 2.68 -8.00 1.55
C TYR A 100 2.03 -9.16 0.78
N ALA A 101 0.90 -9.64 1.30
CA ALA A 101 0.15 -10.76 0.72
C ALA A 101 -1.33 -10.42 0.54
N GLY A 102 -1.69 -9.13 0.67
CA GLY A 102 -3.04 -8.65 0.38
C GLY A 102 -3.24 -8.38 -1.10
N ASN A 103 -4.45 -8.00 -1.49
CA ASN A 103 -4.71 -7.53 -2.84
C ASN A 103 -4.15 -6.11 -3.01
N LEU A 104 -3.41 -5.85 -4.10
CA LEU A 104 -2.92 -4.50 -4.43
C LEU A 104 -4.01 -3.62 -5.02
N ASP A 105 -5.08 -4.19 -5.58
CA ASP A 105 -6.21 -3.44 -6.13
C ASP A 105 -6.89 -2.58 -5.06
N GLU A 106 -7.00 -3.10 -3.84
CA GLU A 106 -7.52 -2.36 -2.69
C GLU A 106 -6.65 -1.14 -2.35
N PHE A 107 -5.34 -1.23 -2.58
CA PHE A 107 -4.42 -0.11 -2.38
C PHE A 107 -4.56 0.93 -3.49
N TYR A 108 -4.68 0.52 -4.75
CA TYR A 108 -4.85 1.45 -5.88
C TYR A 108 -6.16 2.25 -5.80
N GLY A 109 -7.21 1.67 -5.22
CA GLY A 109 -8.49 2.36 -4.97
C GLY A 109 -8.53 3.17 -3.67
N SER A 110 -7.48 3.17 -2.86
CA SER A 110 -7.48 3.80 -1.54
C SER A 110 -7.28 5.32 -1.59
N ASP A 111 -7.91 6.05 -0.67
CA ASP A 111 -7.76 7.51 -0.55
C ASP A 111 -6.30 7.92 -0.38
N ILE A 112 -5.52 7.15 0.39
CA ILE A 112 -4.10 7.42 0.62
C ILE A 112 -3.25 7.32 -0.65
N PHE A 113 -3.64 6.52 -1.63
CA PHE A 113 -2.97 6.45 -2.93
C PHE A 113 -3.35 7.66 -3.80
N ILE A 114 -4.64 7.99 -3.87
CA ILE A 114 -5.19 9.06 -4.71
C ILE A 114 -4.76 10.45 -4.21
N GLU A 115 -4.86 10.70 -2.90
CA GLU A 115 -4.47 11.98 -2.27
C GLU A 115 -2.98 12.31 -2.46
N GLN A 116 -2.15 11.29 -2.69
CA GLN A 116 -0.72 11.45 -2.96
C GLN A 116 -0.41 11.75 -4.43
N GLY A 117 -1.44 11.89 -5.28
CA GLY A 117 -1.31 12.21 -6.70
C GLY A 117 -1.00 11.01 -7.59
N PHE A 118 -1.18 9.79 -7.09
CA PHE A 118 -1.00 8.59 -7.90
C PHE A 118 -2.27 8.20 -8.64
N ARG A 119 -2.11 7.59 -9.81
CA ARG A 119 -3.17 6.94 -10.58
C ARG A 119 -2.67 5.62 -11.15
N PHE A 120 -3.54 4.63 -11.14
CA PHE A 120 -3.27 3.32 -11.72
C PHE A 120 -3.72 3.32 -13.19
N ASP A 121 -2.84 2.90 -14.09
CA ASP A 121 -3.09 2.73 -15.52
C ASP A 121 -3.00 1.24 -15.86
N GLU A 122 -4.15 0.58 -15.89
CA GLU A 122 -4.30 -0.86 -16.19
C GLU A 122 -3.88 -1.20 -17.61
N GLU A 123 -4.12 -0.30 -18.58
CA GLU A 123 -3.86 -0.57 -19.99
C GLU A 123 -2.35 -0.64 -20.29
N HIS A 124 -1.58 0.23 -19.64
CA HIS A 124 -0.15 0.34 -19.89
C HIS A 124 0.71 -0.24 -18.76
N LEU A 125 0.08 -0.79 -17.73
CA LEU A 125 0.73 -1.38 -16.56
C LEU A 125 1.69 -0.41 -15.84
N TYR A 126 1.26 0.83 -15.68
CA TYR A 126 2.02 1.87 -14.96
C TYR A 126 1.24 2.44 -13.77
N ILE A 127 2.00 2.84 -12.75
CA ILE A 127 1.54 3.78 -11.74
C ILE A 127 2.04 5.16 -12.15
N LEU A 128 1.10 6.04 -12.46
CA LEU A 128 1.34 7.42 -12.86
C LEU A 128 1.35 8.31 -11.62
N TRP A 129 2.30 9.24 -11.54
CA TRP A 129 2.32 10.27 -10.50
C TRP A 129 2.28 11.66 -11.13
N PHE A 130 1.33 12.46 -10.67
CA PHE A 130 1.13 13.83 -11.09
C PHE A 130 1.70 14.77 -10.03
N PRO A 131 2.65 15.66 -10.39
CA PRO A 131 3.13 16.67 -9.45
C PRO A 131 1.97 17.58 -9.06
N SER A 132 1.72 17.69 -7.76
CA SER A 132 0.78 18.67 -7.20
C SER A 132 1.22 20.07 -7.63
N GLY A 133 0.31 20.82 -8.25
CA GLY A 133 0.53 22.19 -8.72
C GLY A 133 0.67 23.20 -7.61
#